data_AF-A0A1G2CYG9-F1
#
_entry.id   AF-A0A1G2CYG9-F1
#
_cell.length_a   1.000
_cell.length_b   1.000
_cell.length_c   1.000
_cell.angle_alpha   90.00
_cell.angle_beta   90.00
_cell.angle_gamma   90.00
#
_symmetry.space_group_name_H-M   'P 1'
#
loop_
_entity.id
_entity.type
_entity.pdbx_description
1 polymer ?
#
loop_
_entity_poly.entity_id
_entity_poly.type
_entity_poly.pdbx_seq_one_letter_code
_entity_poly.pdbx_strand_id
1 'polypeptide(L)'
;MKLERILHIFSFIIAPCVIGVLSALFFLQRGALLFPVHPVTPVGEQSTSTTYVITAPVFSPPSPPLDPSRSTAIRQLIPDVIAPTSTPEKTVVTPEPLIIWKDAAPDTSITNNTATGVSLALNESDIVRFTNDERASEGLPPFSMNSNLTAIARAKAIDMIEKQYFAHVSPSGIDVAKMSEFYGYLYLNIGENLALGDFVSSREVVTGWMNSPGHRANIMNTSYKEIGVAALVGTYEGHTVWFAVQEFGRPLSDCPSPDPLLDKKISIFEEELTKLDGSLDRLNTQMETPGTSAKAYNLMVDDFNTIAELYNSLLATTKDAILRYNAEAKRYNDCVGL
;
A
#
# COMPACT_ATOMS: atom_id res chain seq x y z
N MET A 1 -18.86 -2.27 12.17
CA MET A 1 -20.16 -2.97 12.33
C MET A 1 -20.59 -3.56 11.00
N LYS A 2 -21.38 -4.65 11.02
CA LYS A 2 -22.16 -5.15 9.87
C LYS A 2 -23.09 -4.01 9.39
N LEU A 3 -23.09 -3.63 8.10
CA LEU A 3 -23.78 -4.27 6.97
C LEU A 3 -25.32 -4.16 7.04
N GLU A 4 -25.87 -3.09 6.44
CA GLU A 4 -27.15 -3.07 5.71
C GLU A 4 -26.93 -2.16 4.48
N ARG A 5 -26.93 -2.64 3.23
CA ARG A 5 -28.00 -3.24 2.38
C ARG A 5 -28.82 -2.19 1.58
N ILE A 6 -28.60 -2.19 0.25
CA ILE A 6 -29.65 -2.21 -0.81
C ILE A 6 -30.45 -0.88 -0.98
N LEU A 7 -30.69 -0.27 -2.17
CA LEU A 7 -31.12 -0.80 -3.47
C LEU A 7 -30.65 0.08 -4.67
N HIS A 8 -30.75 -0.46 -5.88
CA HIS A 8 -30.50 0.15 -7.20
C HIS A 8 -31.34 1.40 -7.54
N ILE A 9 -30.75 2.30 -8.34
CA ILE A 9 -31.35 3.19 -9.38
C ILE A 9 -30.18 3.94 -10.06
N PHE A 10 -30.09 4.22 -11.37
CA PHE A 10 -30.83 3.83 -12.59
C PHE A 10 -29.83 3.82 -13.79
N SER A 11 -30.09 3.06 -14.87
CA SER A 11 -29.54 3.37 -16.22
C SER A 11 -30.38 2.75 -17.34
N PHE A 12 -30.22 3.30 -18.55
CA PHE A 12 -30.84 2.93 -19.84
C PHE A 12 -32.31 3.31 -20.07
N ILE A 13 -32.47 4.55 -20.56
CA ILE A 13 -33.45 4.88 -21.61
C ILE A 13 -32.68 5.05 -22.91
N ILE A 14 -33.07 4.33 -23.97
CA ILE A 14 -33.24 4.78 -25.37
C ILE A 14 -33.81 3.59 -26.18
N ALA A 15 -35.14 3.64 -26.38
CA ALA A 15 -35.86 3.63 -27.67
C ALA A 15 -35.60 2.52 -28.74
N PRO A 16 -36.51 2.32 -29.73
CA PRO A 16 -37.20 1.03 -29.84
C PRO A 16 -37.19 0.36 -31.23
N CYS A 17 -37.59 -0.92 -31.31
CA CYS A 17 -38.14 -1.50 -32.54
C CYS A 17 -39.18 -2.60 -32.24
N VAL A 18 -39.92 -3.05 -33.25
CA VAL A 18 -41.35 -3.40 -33.17
C VAL A 18 -41.66 -4.90 -33.36
N ILE A 19 -42.89 -5.30 -32.97
CA ILE A 19 -43.72 -6.46 -33.37
C ILE A 19 -43.80 -7.58 -32.31
N GLY A 20 -45.02 -7.99 -31.88
CA GLY A 20 -45.11 -9.32 -31.25
C GLY A 20 -46.36 -9.90 -30.57
N VAL A 21 -47.51 -9.23 -30.40
CA VAL A 21 -48.85 -9.87 -30.22
C VAL A 21 -49.19 -10.68 -28.91
N LEU A 22 -50.46 -10.55 -28.47
CA LEU A 22 -51.32 -11.43 -27.63
C LEU A 22 -51.32 -11.39 -26.07
N SER A 23 -52.52 -11.07 -25.56
CA SER A 23 -53.17 -11.50 -24.30
C SER A 23 -52.72 -10.96 -22.93
N ALA A 24 -53.57 -10.87 -21.88
CA ALA A 24 -55.01 -10.53 -21.76
C ALA A 24 -55.43 -10.45 -20.27
N LEU A 25 -56.46 -9.64 -19.95
CA LEU A 25 -57.46 -9.80 -18.86
C LEU A 25 -57.13 -9.47 -17.37
N PHE A 26 -58.21 -9.00 -16.68
CA PHE A 26 -58.45 -8.79 -15.23
C PHE A 26 -57.65 -7.69 -14.47
N PHE A 27 -58.22 -6.86 -13.57
CA PHE A 27 -59.61 -6.39 -13.32
C PHE A 27 -59.57 -5.14 -12.38
N LEU A 28 -60.67 -4.36 -12.33
CA LEU A 28 -61.19 -3.40 -11.31
C LEU A 28 -60.45 -3.22 -9.93
N GLN A 29 -60.48 -2.09 -9.19
CA GLN A 29 -61.55 -1.08 -9.01
C GLN A 29 -61.07 0.27 -8.37
N ARG A 30 -62.01 1.23 -8.23
CA ARG A 30 -61.93 2.67 -7.80
C ARG A 30 -61.62 2.98 -6.31
N GLY A 31 -61.17 4.23 -6.04
CA GLY A 31 -61.43 5.03 -4.81
C GLY A 31 -60.22 5.85 -4.33
N ALA A 32 -60.18 7.20 -4.30
CA ALA A 32 -60.88 8.16 -3.41
C ALA A 32 -60.41 8.08 -1.93
N LEU A 33 -60.03 9.13 -1.16
CA LEU A 33 -60.18 10.61 -1.30
C LEU A 33 -59.40 11.38 -0.16
N LEU A 34 -59.00 12.67 -0.38
CA LEU A 34 -58.84 13.82 0.58
C LEU A 34 -57.65 13.99 1.59
N PHE A 35 -56.71 14.90 1.23
CA PHE A 35 -56.16 16.10 1.97
C PHE A 35 -55.59 16.02 3.45
N PRO A 36 -55.21 17.14 4.14
CA PRO A 36 -53.81 17.63 4.15
C PRO A 36 -53.26 18.16 5.52
N VAL A 37 -51.93 18.28 5.69
CA VAL A 37 -51.34 19.22 6.67
C VAL A 37 -49.97 19.78 6.20
N HIS A 38 -49.68 21.04 6.56
CA HIS A 38 -48.39 21.75 6.49
C HIS A 38 -47.99 22.15 7.95
N PRO A 39 -46.98 23.00 8.27
CA PRO A 39 -45.73 23.41 7.59
C PRO A 39 -44.47 23.29 8.54
N VAL A 40 -43.39 24.03 8.20
CA VAL A 40 -42.37 24.66 9.08
C VAL A 40 -40.95 24.03 9.14
N THR A 41 -40.06 24.65 8.36
CA THR A 41 -38.58 24.77 8.50
C THR A 41 -38.23 25.71 9.70
N PRO A 42 -36.97 25.88 10.20
CA PRO A 42 -35.70 25.86 9.45
C PRO A 42 -34.44 25.46 10.27
N VAL A 43 -33.29 26.07 9.91
CA VAL A 43 -31.95 26.06 10.52
C VAL A 43 -31.07 24.88 10.09
N GLY A 44 -30.04 25.21 9.32
CA GLY A 44 -28.91 24.32 9.06
C GLY A 44 -27.66 24.85 9.73
N GLU A 45 -26.60 24.04 9.72
CA GLU A 45 -25.26 24.49 10.05
C GLU A 45 -24.29 23.84 9.05
N GLN A 46 -23.44 24.67 8.42
CA GLN A 46 -22.41 24.17 7.53
C GLN A 46 -21.26 23.63 8.36
N SER A 47 -20.83 22.40 8.09
CA SER A 47 -19.47 21.96 8.42
C SER A 47 -18.80 21.45 7.15
N THR A 48 -17.87 22.25 6.64
CA THR A 48 -17.12 21.96 5.42
C THR A 48 -16.04 20.92 5.71
N SER A 49 -16.27 19.66 5.31
CA SER A 49 -15.21 18.65 5.29
C SER A 49 -14.46 18.73 3.95
N THR A 50 -13.23 19.25 4.01
CA THR A 50 -12.32 19.30 2.85
C THR A 50 -11.78 17.91 2.55
N THR A 51 -12.43 17.18 1.65
CA THR A 51 -11.90 15.92 1.13
C THR A 51 -10.72 16.18 0.21
N TYR A 52 -9.50 15.99 0.71
CA TYR A 52 -8.32 15.86 -0.15
C TYR A 52 -8.36 14.51 -0.87
N VAL A 53 -8.83 14.53 -2.11
CA VAL A 53 -8.63 13.42 -3.05
C VAL A 53 -7.16 13.47 -3.48
N ILE A 54 -6.36 12.49 -3.05
CA ILE A 54 -5.06 12.23 -3.70
C ILE A 54 -5.38 11.54 -5.03
N THR A 55 -5.58 12.35 -6.06
CA THR A 55 -5.61 11.87 -7.45
C THR A 55 -4.23 11.34 -7.81
N ALA A 56 -4.17 10.16 -8.41
CA ALA A 56 -2.99 9.76 -9.17
C ALA A 56 -2.67 10.86 -10.22
N PRO A 57 -1.40 11.08 -10.58
CA PRO A 57 -1.04 12.08 -11.57
C PRO A 57 -1.76 11.76 -12.89
N VAL A 58 -2.65 12.67 -13.30
CA VAL A 58 -3.36 12.56 -14.57
C VAL A 58 -2.36 12.90 -15.68
N PHE A 59 -1.74 11.86 -16.24
CA PHE A 59 -1.04 12.01 -17.51
C PHE A 59 -2.06 12.40 -18.58
N SER A 60 -1.78 13.52 -19.25
CA SER A 60 -2.53 13.94 -20.43
C SER A 60 -2.54 12.82 -21.48
N PRO A 61 -3.66 12.59 -22.19
CA PRO A 61 -3.67 11.64 -23.29
C PRO A 61 -2.61 12.04 -24.34
N PRO A 62 -1.93 11.07 -24.97
CA PRO A 62 -0.88 11.36 -25.93
C PRO A 62 -1.42 12.19 -27.10
N SER A 63 -0.67 13.22 -27.50
CA SER A 63 -0.97 14.02 -28.68
C SER A 63 -1.12 13.10 -29.91
N PRO A 64 -2.11 13.36 -30.80
CA PRO A 64 -2.30 12.54 -31.98
C PRO A 64 -1.04 12.52 -32.87
N PRO A 65 -0.77 11.43 -33.61
CA PRO A 65 0.39 11.33 -34.47
C PRO A 65 0.38 12.44 -35.53
N LEU A 66 1.56 13.00 -35.81
CA LEU A 66 1.77 14.05 -36.82
C LEU A 66 1.29 13.56 -38.20
N ASP A 67 0.40 14.31 -38.84
CA ASP A 67 -0.14 14.01 -40.17
C ASP A 67 0.89 14.36 -41.27
N PRO A 68 1.49 13.37 -41.97
CA PRO A 68 2.49 13.64 -42.99
C PRO A 68 1.92 14.39 -44.20
N SER A 69 0.61 14.34 -44.42
CA SER A 69 -0.02 14.91 -45.61
C SER A 69 -0.06 16.44 -45.60
N ARG A 70 -0.10 17.06 -44.41
CA ARG A 70 -0.19 18.53 -44.26
C ARG A 70 1.11 19.27 -44.60
N SER A 71 2.26 18.65 -44.32
CA SER A 71 3.61 19.15 -44.71
C SER A 71 3.74 19.36 -46.23
N THR A 72 3.00 18.58 -47.02
CA THR A 72 3.01 18.65 -48.50
C THR A 72 2.64 20.03 -49.07
N ALA A 73 1.89 20.86 -48.34
CA ALA A 73 1.41 22.16 -48.83
C ALA A 73 2.53 23.22 -48.96
N ILE A 74 3.49 23.26 -48.02
CA ILE A 74 4.67 24.15 -48.12
C ILE A 74 5.68 23.57 -49.11
N ARG A 75 5.78 22.24 -49.18
CA ARG A 75 6.68 21.49 -50.07
C ARG A 75 6.47 21.76 -51.57
N GLN A 76 5.31 22.29 -51.98
CA GLN A 76 5.04 22.68 -53.37
C GLN A 76 5.50 24.11 -53.73
N LEU A 77 5.90 24.94 -52.76
CA LEU A 77 6.17 26.36 -52.96
C LEU A 77 7.67 26.74 -52.94
N ILE A 78 8.54 25.86 -52.47
CA ILE A 78 9.99 26.13 -52.35
C ILE A 78 10.79 24.90 -52.79
N PRO A 79 11.61 24.97 -53.86
CA PRO A 79 12.55 23.91 -54.19
C PRO A 79 13.64 23.75 -53.10
N ASP A 80 14.28 22.59 -53.04
CA ASP A 80 15.39 22.24 -52.14
C ASP A 80 15.07 22.03 -50.65
N VAL A 81 13.81 21.73 -50.31
CA VAL A 81 13.37 21.35 -48.94
C VAL A 81 13.42 19.82 -48.69
N ILE A 82 14.09 19.42 -47.61
CA ILE A 82 14.28 18.02 -47.18
C ILE A 82 13.12 17.59 -46.25
N ALA A 83 12.75 16.31 -46.21
CA ALA A 83 11.75 15.79 -45.26
C ALA A 83 12.42 15.25 -43.98
N PRO A 84 11.76 15.33 -42.80
CA PRO A 84 12.21 14.61 -41.61
C PRO A 84 12.41 13.12 -41.87
N THR A 85 13.48 12.55 -41.34
CA THR A 85 13.90 11.15 -41.58
C THR A 85 13.66 10.25 -40.38
N SER A 86 13.51 10.80 -39.18
CA SER A 86 13.19 10.09 -37.95
C SER A 86 11.89 10.58 -37.33
N THR A 87 11.08 9.68 -36.80
CA THR A 87 9.83 9.98 -36.09
C THR A 87 9.91 9.57 -34.61
N PRO A 88 9.34 10.36 -33.68
CA PRO A 88 9.28 9.99 -32.27
C PRO A 88 8.23 8.89 -32.02
N GLU A 89 8.63 7.83 -31.31
CA GLU A 89 7.74 6.73 -30.95
C GLU A 89 7.00 7.06 -29.63
N LYS A 90 5.89 7.81 -29.67
CA LYS A 90 5.23 8.41 -28.49
C LYS A 90 4.54 7.44 -27.50
N THR A 91 5.06 6.23 -27.27
CA THR A 91 4.44 5.20 -26.42
C THR A 91 5.35 4.71 -25.29
N VAL A 92 5.06 5.13 -24.07
CA VAL A 92 5.58 4.55 -22.81
C VAL A 92 4.49 3.66 -22.21
N VAL A 93 4.87 2.48 -21.70
CA VAL A 93 3.99 1.64 -20.86
C VAL A 93 4.19 2.07 -19.42
N THR A 94 3.13 2.38 -18.67
CA THR A 94 3.24 2.82 -17.28
C THR A 94 3.67 1.70 -16.33
N PRO A 95 4.34 2.00 -15.21
CA PRO A 95 4.64 1.02 -14.17
C PRO A 95 3.39 0.36 -13.55
N GLU A 96 3.55 -0.85 -13.02
CA GLU A 96 2.54 -1.49 -12.18
C GLU A 96 2.50 -0.81 -10.79
N PRO A 97 1.30 -0.62 -10.20
CA PRO A 97 1.18 0.01 -8.90
C PRO A 97 1.68 -0.89 -7.76
N LEU A 98 2.56 -0.35 -6.92
CA LEU A 98 2.93 -0.99 -5.65
C LEU A 98 1.80 -0.84 -4.64
N ILE A 99 1.41 -1.93 -4.00
CA ILE A 99 0.51 -1.89 -2.84
C ILE A 99 1.38 -1.73 -1.59
N ILE A 100 1.59 -0.46 -1.21
CA ILE A 100 2.35 -0.09 -0.02
C ILE A 100 1.43 -0.16 1.20
N TRP A 101 1.80 -0.98 2.19
CA TRP A 101 1.22 -0.93 3.52
C TRP A 101 1.56 0.43 4.14
N LYS A 102 0.55 1.21 4.51
CA LYS A 102 0.76 2.60 4.95
C LYS A 102 1.39 2.62 6.35
N ASP A 103 2.65 3.05 6.41
CA ASP A 103 3.39 3.19 7.66
C ASP A 103 2.73 4.14 8.66
N ALA A 104 2.68 3.72 9.92
CA ALA A 104 2.56 4.61 11.07
C ALA A 104 3.98 4.91 11.59
N ALA A 105 4.32 6.20 11.73
CA ALA A 105 5.63 6.61 12.21
C ALA A 105 5.75 6.38 13.73
N PRO A 106 6.85 5.77 14.22
CA PRO A 106 7.04 5.56 15.66
C PRO A 106 7.46 6.85 16.36
N ASP A 107 6.74 7.23 17.42
CA ASP A 107 7.18 8.25 18.38
C ASP A 107 7.95 7.57 19.52
N THR A 108 9.29 7.65 19.46
CA THR A 108 10.16 7.06 20.47
C THR A 108 10.54 8.07 21.55
N SER A 109 9.77 8.11 22.65
CA SER A 109 10.16 8.77 23.90
C SER A 109 10.35 7.75 25.03
N ILE A 110 11.58 7.22 25.14
CA ILE A 110 11.95 6.26 26.20
C ILE A 110 12.42 7.03 27.44
N THR A 111 11.67 6.91 28.54
CA THR A 111 12.17 7.30 29.87
C THR A 111 12.64 6.07 30.64
N ASN A 112 13.96 5.94 30.78
CA ASN A 112 14.57 4.91 31.62
C ASN A 112 14.28 5.21 33.09
N ASN A 113 13.71 4.25 33.83
CA ASN A 113 13.63 4.34 35.28
C ASN A 113 14.20 3.06 35.91
N THR A 114 15.45 3.14 36.36
CA THR A 114 16.13 2.08 37.10
C THR A 114 15.57 1.95 38.51
N ALA A 115 14.90 0.84 38.80
CA ALA A 115 14.56 0.43 40.16
C ALA A 115 15.41 -0.78 40.56
N THR A 116 16.19 -0.64 41.62
CA THR A 116 17.11 -1.67 42.14
C THR A 116 16.41 -2.71 43.00
N GLY A 117 16.68 -3.99 42.75
CA GLY A 117 16.78 -5.02 43.79
C GLY A 117 15.51 -5.76 44.18
N VAL A 118 15.10 -6.73 43.37
CA VAL A 118 14.27 -7.88 43.81
C VAL A 118 14.83 -9.15 43.17
N SER A 119 14.75 -10.29 43.86
CA SER A 119 15.07 -11.62 43.31
C SER A 119 13.99 -12.04 42.31
N LEU A 120 14.21 -11.77 41.02
CA LEU A 120 13.23 -12.02 39.95
C LEU A 120 13.37 -13.44 39.39
N ALA A 121 12.31 -14.26 39.53
CA ALA A 121 12.27 -15.66 39.09
C ALA A 121 12.16 -15.84 37.56
N LEU A 122 11.65 -14.83 36.85
CA LEU A 122 11.64 -14.78 35.39
C LEU A 122 12.69 -13.80 34.86
N ASN A 123 13.32 -14.21 33.77
CA ASN A 123 14.26 -13.44 32.95
C ASN A 123 13.90 -13.64 31.49
N GLU A 124 13.66 -12.56 30.74
CA GLU A 124 13.20 -12.62 29.36
C GLU A 124 14.23 -13.25 28.40
N SER A 125 15.53 -13.01 28.61
CA SER A 125 16.58 -13.60 27.79
C SER A 125 16.69 -15.13 27.99
N ASP A 126 16.41 -15.61 29.20
CA ASP A 126 16.27 -17.05 29.47
C ASP A 126 15.03 -17.66 28.80
N ILE A 127 13.90 -16.94 28.76
CA ILE A 127 12.69 -17.37 28.04
C ILE A 127 12.97 -17.48 26.54
N VAL A 128 13.64 -16.49 25.94
CA VAL A 128 14.06 -16.54 24.53
C VAL A 128 15.01 -17.70 24.27
N ARG A 129 16.04 -17.89 25.13
CA ARG A 129 16.99 -19.01 25.00
C ARG A 129 16.25 -20.35 25.04
N PHE A 130 15.42 -20.59 26.05
CA PHE A 130 14.69 -21.85 26.18
C PHE A 130 13.71 -22.06 25.02
N THR A 131 13.05 -21.01 24.51
CA THR A 131 12.22 -21.10 23.30
C THR A 131 13.03 -21.55 22.07
N ASN A 132 14.27 -21.03 21.94
CA ASN A 132 15.19 -21.43 20.87
C ASN A 132 15.79 -22.83 21.09
N ASP A 133 15.97 -23.29 22.33
CA ASP A 133 16.38 -24.67 22.65
C ASP A 133 15.29 -25.68 22.19
N GLU A 134 14.01 -25.40 22.48
CA GLU A 134 12.88 -26.22 22.02
C GLU A 134 12.85 -26.28 20.48
N ARG A 135 13.00 -25.13 19.80
CA ARG A 135 13.09 -25.08 18.32
C ARG A 135 14.27 -25.87 17.76
N ALA A 136 15.45 -25.77 18.39
CA ALA A 136 16.63 -26.52 17.98
C ALA A 136 16.44 -28.04 18.13
N SER A 137 15.68 -28.49 19.14
CA SER A 137 15.34 -29.91 19.32
C SER A 137 14.49 -30.49 18.17
N GLU A 138 13.70 -29.64 17.50
CA GLU A 138 12.88 -29.97 16.32
C GLU A 138 13.60 -29.64 15.00
N GLY A 139 14.88 -29.25 15.05
CA GLY A 139 15.68 -28.89 13.87
C GLY A 139 15.32 -27.54 13.23
N LEU A 140 14.58 -26.68 13.93
CA LEU A 140 14.16 -25.37 13.44
C LEU A 140 15.21 -24.28 13.72
N PRO A 141 15.34 -23.25 12.86
CA PRO A 141 16.25 -22.14 13.11
C PRO A 141 15.78 -21.31 14.32
N PRO A 142 16.71 -20.77 15.14
CA PRO A 142 16.36 -19.92 16.27
C PRO A 142 15.71 -18.60 15.80
N PHE A 143 14.85 -18.03 16.63
CA PHE A 143 14.35 -16.67 16.45
C PHE A 143 15.40 -15.64 16.87
N SER A 144 15.47 -14.55 16.10
CA SER A 144 16.24 -13.33 16.45
C SER A 144 15.43 -12.43 17.38
N MET A 145 16.05 -11.86 18.41
CA MET A 145 15.35 -10.88 19.26
C MET A 145 15.13 -9.57 18.50
N ASN A 146 13.91 -9.04 18.55
CA ASN A 146 13.55 -7.75 17.96
C ASN A 146 13.07 -6.77 19.05
N SER A 147 13.57 -5.53 19.02
CA SER A 147 13.27 -4.52 20.03
C SER A 147 11.83 -4.03 19.98
N ASN A 148 11.22 -3.96 18.80
CA ASN A 148 9.84 -3.48 18.64
C ASN A 148 8.87 -4.55 19.15
N LEU A 149 9.07 -5.83 18.80
CA LEU A 149 8.33 -6.95 19.40
C LEU A 149 8.48 -7.00 20.93
N THR A 150 9.67 -6.69 21.45
CA THR A 150 9.91 -6.63 22.91
C THR A 150 9.16 -5.46 23.57
N ALA A 151 9.08 -4.30 22.90
CA ALA A 151 8.29 -3.16 23.36
C ALA A 151 6.78 -3.45 23.32
N ILE A 152 6.30 -4.11 22.27
CA ILE A 152 4.91 -4.58 22.13
C ILE A 152 4.57 -5.56 23.25
N ALA A 153 5.40 -6.59 23.47
CA ALA A 153 5.21 -7.57 24.55
C ALA A 153 5.09 -6.89 25.93
N ARG A 154 5.92 -5.88 26.18
CA ARG A 154 5.92 -5.12 27.43
C ARG A 154 4.67 -4.24 27.56
N ALA A 155 4.28 -3.55 26.49
CA ALA A 155 3.06 -2.74 26.44
C ALA A 155 1.81 -3.60 26.65
N LYS A 156 1.77 -4.78 26.04
CA LYS A 156 0.72 -5.79 26.22
C LYS A 156 0.61 -6.27 27.66
N ALA A 157 1.74 -6.60 28.29
CA ALA A 157 1.77 -7.00 29.70
C ALA A 157 1.27 -5.87 30.63
N ILE A 158 1.69 -4.62 30.39
CA ILE A 158 1.21 -3.44 31.12
C ILE A 158 -0.29 -3.24 30.93
N ASP A 159 -0.79 -3.30 29.69
CA ASP A 159 -2.22 -3.14 29.36
C ASP A 159 -3.08 -4.19 30.08
N MET A 160 -2.64 -5.45 30.12
CA MET A 160 -3.28 -6.53 30.88
C MET A 160 -3.30 -6.29 32.39
N ILE A 161 -2.19 -5.82 32.97
CA ILE A 161 -2.10 -5.46 34.39
C ILE A 161 -3.02 -4.28 34.72
N GLU A 162 -2.93 -3.17 33.98
CA GLU A 162 -3.67 -1.94 34.28
C GLU A 162 -5.18 -2.11 34.10
N LYS A 163 -5.61 -2.86 33.07
CA LYS A 163 -7.03 -3.07 32.76
C LYS A 163 -7.61 -4.35 33.34
N GLN A 164 -6.85 -5.09 34.16
CA GLN A 164 -7.27 -6.32 34.85
C GLN A 164 -7.92 -7.35 33.91
N TYR A 165 -7.19 -7.74 32.85
CA TYR A 165 -7.67 -8.77 31.92
C TYR A 165 -6.54 -9.70 31.45
N PHE A 166 -6.91 -10.88 30.98
CA PHE A 166 -6.00 -11.84 30.36
C PHE A 166 -6.61 -12.39 29.06
N ALA A 167 -6.27 -11.76 27.93
CA ALA A 167 -6.75 -12.15 26.60
C ALA A 167 -5.85 -11.57 25.50
N HIS A 168 -5.90 -12.14 24.30
CA HIS A 168 -5.17 -11.62 23.13
C HIS A 168 -5.65 -10.23 22.68
N VAL A 169 -6.96 -9.95 22.80
CA VAL A 169 -7.56 -8.64 22.48
C VAL A 169 -7.92 -7.92 23.78
N SER A 170 -7.52 -6.65 23.89
CA SER A 170 -7.85 -5.82 25.06
C SER A 170 -9.33 -5.45 25.13
N PRO A 171 -9.86 -5.05 26.31
CA PRO A 171 -11.21 -4.51 26.44
C PRO A 171 -11.46 -3.27 25.56
N SER A 172 -10.39 -2.57 25.14
CA SER A 172 -10.44 -1.45 24.19
C SER A 172 -10.43 -1.90 22.72
N GLY A 173 -10.42 -3.21 22.44
CA GLY A 173 -10.35 -3.78 21.09
C GLY A 173 -8.97 -3.70 20.44
N ILE A 174 -7.89 -3.57 21.23
CA ILE A 174 -6.51 -3.52 20.74
C ILE A 174 -5.89 -4.92 20.82
N ASP A 175 -5.38 -5.41 19.70
CA ASP A 175 -4.68 -6.68 19.54
C ASP A 175 -3.21 -6.45 19.16
N VAL A 176 -2.42 -7.53 19.07
CA VAL A 176 -1.00 -7.45 18.69
C VAL A 176 -0.78 -6.79 17.32
N ALA A 177 -1.73 -6.94 16.39
CA ALA A 177 -1.69 -6.31 15.06
C ALA A 177 -1.73 -4.78 15.17
N LYS A 178 -2.69 -4.23 15.94
CA LYS A 178 -2.78 -2.80 16.21
C LYS A 178 -1.62 -2.28 17.04
N MET A 179 -1.14 -3.05 18.02
CA MET A 179 0.07 -2.66 18.77
C MET A 179 1.27 -2.56 17.83
N SER A 180 1.41 -3.46 16.88
CA SER A 180 2.51 -3.43 15.91
C SER A 180 2.47 -2.21 14.99
N GLU A 181 1.28 -1.76 14.59
CA GLU A 181 1.09 -0.47 13.90
C GLU A 181 1.61 0.69 14.78
N PHE A 182 1.19 0.79 16.05
CA PHE A 182 1.64 1.84 16.96
C PHE A 182 3.16 1.83 17.25
N TYR A 183 3.77 0.64 17.31
CA TYR A 183 5.20 0.46 17.59
C TYR A 183 6.08 0.39 16.33
N GLY A 184 5.52 0.63 15.13
CA GLY A 184 6.26 0.65 13.86
C GLY A 184 6.89 -0.71 13.50
N TYR A 185 6.28 -1.82 13.92
CA TYR A 185 6.69 -3.15 13.48
C TYR A 185 5.86 -3.57 12.27
N LEU A 186 6.42 -3.40 11.07
CA LEU A 186 5.80 -3.86 9.82
C LEU A 186 6.08 -5.36 9.64
N TYR A 187 5.04 -6.16 9.41
CA TYR A 187 5.14 -7.61 9.37
C TYR A 187 4.36 -8.25 8.22
N LEU A 188 4.79 -9.44 7.84
CA LEU A 188 4.07 -10.38 6.97
C LEU A 188 3.16 -11.28 7.81
N ASN A 189 3.70 -11.82 8.92
CA ASN A 189 2.98 -12.63 9.89
C ASN A 189 3.32 -12.16 11.30
N ILE A 190 2.36 -12.27 12.21
CA ILE A 190 2.53 -11.99 13.65
C ILE A 190 1.80 -13.04 14.49
N GLY A 191 2.26 -13.29 15.71
CA GLY A 191 1.59 -14.18 16.67
C GLY A 191 1.98 -13.88 18.10
N GLU A 192 1.13 -14.27 19.04
CA GLU A 192 1.24 -13.94 20.47
C GLU A 192 1.03 -15.21 21.31
N ASN A 193 1.91 -15.41 22.29
CA ASN A 193 1.76 -16.38 23.37
C ASN A 193 1.63 -15.62 24.70
N LEU A 194 0.63 -15.97 25.49
CA LEU A 194 0.35 -15.35 26.79
C LEU A 194 0.47 -16.39 27.91
N ALA A 195 0.95 -15.97 29.08
CA ALA A 195 0.97 -16.77 30.29
C ALA A 195 0.73 -15.89 31.52
N LEU A 196 -0.04 -16.42 32.47
CA LEU A 196 -0.41 -15.76 33.72
C LEU A 196 -0.31 -16.77 34.86
N GLY A 197 0.33 -16.40 35.98
CA GLY A 197 0.35 -17.21 37.20
C GLY A 197 1.64 -17.12 38.01
N ASP A 198 1.79 -18.03 38.96
CA ASP A 198 2.89 -18.07 39.92
C ASP A 198 4.07 -18.93 39.40
N PHE A 199 4.76 -18.43 38.38
CA PHE A 199 5.93 -19.11 37.81
C PHE A 199 7.18 -18.98 38.70
N VAL A 200 7.87 -20.09 38.92
CA VAL A 200 9.12 -20.17 39.68
C VAL A 200 10.39 -20.14 38.80
N SER A 201 10.26 -20.25 37.47
CA SER A 201 11.39 -20.10 36.55
C SER A 201 10.99 -19.79 35.10
N SER A 202 11.89 -19.16 34.33
CA SER A 202 11.72 -18.96 32.87
C SER A 202 11.50 -20.27 32.10
N ARG A 203 12.05 -21.40 32.58
CA ARG A 203 11.85 -22.71 31.93
C ARG A 203 10.43 -23.22 32.11
N GLU A 204 9.82 -22.99 33.28
CA GLU A 204 8.44 -23.39 33.55
C GLU A 204 7.43 -22.71 32.61
N VAL A 205 7.60 -21.41 32.35
CA VAL A 205 6.77 -20.65 31.40
C VAL A 205 6.84 -21.29 30.01
N VAL A 206 8.05 -21.53 29.51
CA VAL A 206 8.25 -22.14 28.18
C VAL A 206 7.71 -23.57 28.14
N THR A 207 7.89 -24.37 29.20
CA THR A 207 7.29 -25.70 29.32
C THR A 207 5.75 -25.63 29.32
N GLY A 208 5.15 -24.63 29.97
CA GLY A 208 3.71 -24.38 29.94
C GLY A 208 3.19 -24.06 28.54
N TRP A 209 3.90 -23.23 27.78
CA TRP A 209 3.58 -22.99 26.37
C TRP A 209 3.77 -24.24 25.51
N MET A 210 4.86 -24.99 25.70
CA MET A 210 5.13 -26.23 24.95
C MET A 210 4.08 -27.33 25.19
N ASN A 211 3.51 -27.40 26.39
CA ASN A 211 2.43 -28.33 26.74
C ASN A 211 1.05 -27.88 26.23
N SER A 212 0.90 -26.64 25.75
CA SER A 212 -0.32 -26.14 25.12
C SER A 212 -0.22 -26.26 23.59
N PRO A 213 -1.09 -27.03 22.90
CA PRO A 213 -1.00 -27.21 21.45
C PRO A 213 -1.03 -25.90 20.65
N GLY A 214 -1.80 -24.90 21.10
CA GLY A 214 -1.85 -23.58 20.45
C GLY A 214 -0.57 -22.78 20.63
N HIS A 215 -0.03 -22.72 21.85
CA HIS A 215 1.19 -21.96 22.13
C HIS A 215 2.45 -22.64 21.53
N ARG A 216 2.50 -23.98 21.55
CA ARG A 216 3.53 -24.75 20.84
C ARG A 216 3.46 -24.55 19.33
N ALA A 217 2.26 -24.43 18.74
CA ALA A 217 2.12 -24.15 17.32
C ALA A 217 2.77 -22.82 16.91
N ASN A 218 2.67 -21.78 17.76
CA ASN A 218 3.39 -20.52 17.55
C ASN A 218 4.92 -20.68 17.68
N ILE A 219 5.40 -21.34 18.74
CA ILE A 219 6.85 -21.60 18.95
C ILE A 219 7.45 -22.38 17.78
N MET A 220 6.72 -23.34 17.21
CA MET A 220 7.17 -24.19 16.10
C MET A 220 6.80 -23.66 14.71
N ASN A 221 6.17 -22.48 14.63
CA ASN A 221 5.84 -21.87 13.35
C ASN A 221 7.15 -21.48 12.62
N THR A 222 7.31 -21.98 11.39
CA THR A 222 8.48 -21.72 10.54
C THR A 222 8.38 -20.42 9.74
N SER A 223 7.19 -19.80 9.72
CA SER A 223 7.00 -18.51 9.06
C SER A 223 7.50 -17.33 9.90
N TYR A 224 7.51 -17.44 11.23
CA TYR A 224 8.13 -16.43 12.09
C TYR A 224 9.66 -16.53 12.04
N LYS A 225 10.34 -15.41 12.26
CA LYS A 225 11.81 -15.29 12.33
C LYS A 225 12.30 -14.50 13.53
N GLU A 226 11.46 -13.62 14.06
CA GLU A 226 11.79 -12.72 15.15
C GLU A 226 10.91 -12.98 16.37
N ILE A 227 11.42 -12.62 17.54
CA ILE A 227 10.76 -12.76 18.83
C ILE A 227 10.96 -11.52 19.71
N GLY A 228 9.94 -11.16 20.48
CA GLY A 228 10.04 -10.25 21.61
C GLY A 228 9.38 -10.87 22.84
N VAL A 229 9.92 -10.62 24.03
CA VAL A 229 9.40 -11.18 25.28
C VAL A 229 9.38 -10.11 26.37
N ALA A 230 8.34 -10.12 27.19
CA ALA A 230 8.27 -9.37 28.43
C ALA A 230 7.77 -10.26 29.57
N ALA A 231 8.35 -10.13 30.76
CA ALA A 231 7.89 -10.81 31.97
C ALA A 231 7.75 -9.79 33.11
N LEU A 232 6.52 -9.47 33.51
CA LEU A 232 6.22 -8.47 34.53
C LEU A 232 5.44 -9.08 35.69
N VAL A 233 5.77 -8.70 36.92
CA VAL A 233 4.93 -8.97 38.09
C VAL A 233 3.85 -7.90 38.17
N GLY A 234 2.59 -8.29 38.38
CA GLY A 234 1.47 -7.38 38.57
C GLY A 234 0.40 -7.99 39.48
N THR A 235 -0.55 -7.16 39.90
CA THR A 235 -1.74 -7.66 40.59
C THR A 235 -2.79 -8.06 39.54
N TYR A 236 -3.40 -9.23 39.70
CA TYR A 236 -4.54 -9.69 38.90
C TYR A 236 -5.59 -10.30 39.83
N GLU A 237 -6.84 -9.83 39.77
CA GLU A 237 -7.95 -10.33 40.61
C GLU A 237 -7.64 -10.33 42.13
N GLY A 238 -6.75 -9.44 42.58
CA GLY A 238 -6.30 -9.31 43.97
C GLY A 238 -5.08 -10.15 44.35
N HIS A 239 -4.53 -10.94 43.43
CA HIS A 239 -3.33 -11.77 43.63
C HIS A 239 -2.12 -11.19 42.91
N THR A 240 -0.93 -11.23 43.51
CA THR A 240 0.33 -10.86 42.84
C THR A 240 0.82 -12.04 42.01
N VAL A 241 0.86 -11.89 40.69
CA VAL A 241 1.19 -12.95 39.73
C VAL A 241 2.14 -12.43 38.65
N TRP A 242 2.76 -13.34 37.88
CA TRP A 242 3.51 -12.99 36.68
C TRP A 242 2.61 -12.94 35.46
N PHE A 243 2.79 -11.91 34.64
CA PHE A 243 2.34 -11.82 33.26
C PHE A 243 3.56 -12.01 32.35
N ALA A 244 3.57 -13.09 31.56
CA ALA A 244 4.57 -13.32 30.53
C ALA A 244 3.93 -13.23 29.15
N VAL A 245 4.52 -12.40 28.28
CA VAL A 245 4.08 -12.17 26.90
C VAL A 245 5.23 -12.52 25.98
N GLN A 246 4.94 -13.27 24.93
CA GLN A 246 5.89 -13.69 23.91
C GLN A 246 5.29 -13.39 22.53
N GLU A 247 5.85 -12.40 21.86
CA GLU A 247 5.44 -11.94 20.53
C GLU A 247 6.37 -12.52 19.48
N PHE A 248 5.82 -12.98 18.37
CA PHE A 248 6.55 -13.52 17.23
C PHE A 248 6.25 -12.73 15.98
N GLY A 249 7.25 -12.53 15.13
CA GLY A 249 7.07 -11.79 13.89
C GLY A 249 7.85 -12.39 12.71
N ARG A 250 7.31 -12.14 11.52
CA ARG A 250 8.06 -12.18 10.26
C ARG A 250 8.05 -10.75 9.71
N PRO A 251 9.18 -10.02 9.70
CA PRO A 251 9.18 -8.61 9.34
C PRO A 251 8.85 -8.41 7.86
N LEU A 252 8.26 -7.27 7.48
CA LEU A 252 7.96 -6.95 6.08
C LEU A 252 9.22 -6.86 5.22
N SER A 253 10.36 -6.51 5.83
CA SER A 253 11.69 -6.47 5.20
C SER A 253 12.23 -7.85 4.78
N ASP A 254 11.55 -8.95 5.10
CA ASP A 254 11.81 -10.26 4.47
C ASP A 254 11.50 -10.28 2.98
N CYS A 255 10.60 -9.40 2.51
CA CYS A 255 10.25 -9.30 1.11
C CYS A 255 11.14 -8.28 0.39
N PRO A 256 11.62 -8.58 -0.82
CA PRO A 256 12.46 -7.66 -1.58
C PRO A 256 11.63 -6.45 -2.03
N SER A 257 11.91 -5.28 -1.46
CA SER A 257 11.38 -4.01 -1.97
C SER A 257 11.95 -3.71 -3.36
N PRO A 258 11.17 -3.11 -4.28
CA PRO A 258 11.70 -2.50 -5.50
C PRO A 258 12.72 -1.41 -5.20
N ASP A 259 13.64 -1.15 -6.14
CA ASP A 259 14.67 -0.11 -6.00
C ASP A 259 14.05 1.31 -6.06
N PRO A 260 14.08 2.10 -4.97
CA PRO A 260 13.55 3.46 -4.99
C PRO A 260 14.35 4.42 -5.88
N LEU A 261 15.60 4.06 -6.25
CA LEU A 261 16.37 4.81 -7.23
C LEU A 261 15.95 4.50 -8.68
N LEU A 262 15.34 3.34 -8.93
CA LEU A 262 14.82 2.98 -10.25
C LEU A 262 13.51 3.72 -10.52
N ASP A 263 12.60 3.75 -9.55
CA ASP A 263 11.37 4.56 -9.56
C ASP A 263 11.68 6.03 -9.90
N LYS A 264 12.58 6.63 -9.13
CA LYS A 264 13.03 8.01 -9.32
C LYS A 264 13.68 8.25 -10.69
N LYS A 265 14.41 7.28 -11.25
CA LYS A 265 14.99 7.38 -12.60
C LYS A 265 13.89 7.38 -13.67
N ILE A 266 12.87 6.52 -13.53
CA ILE A 266 11.72 6.49 -14.44
C ILE A 266 11.05 7.86 -14.46
N SER A 267 10.75 8.46 -13.30
CA SER A 267 10.14 9.80 -13.25
C SER A 267 11.00 10.88 -13.90
N ILE A 268 12.34 10.83 -13.74
CA ILE A 268 13.26 11.76 -14.40
C ILE A 268 13.24 11.57 -15.92
N PHE A 269 13.27 10.33 -16.40
CA PHE A 269 13.21 10.04 -17.84
C PHE A 269 11.87 10.44 -18.46
N GLU A 270 10.75 10.29 -17.76
CA GLU A 270 9.43 10.78 -18.21
C GLU A 270 9.39 12.31 -18.30
N GLU A 271 10.01 13.03 -17.35
CA GLU A 271 10.14 14.50 -17.40
C GLU A 271 11.04 14.94 -18.58
N GLU A 272 12.14 14.24 -18.84
CA GLU A 272 13.02 14.49 -19.98
C GLU A 272 12.36 14.16 -21.32
N LEU A 273 11.64 13.05 -21.44
CA LEU A 273 10.82 12.72 -22.62
C LEU A 273 9.79 13.82 -22.89
N THR A 274 9.14 14.35 -21.86
CA THR A 274 8.18 15.46 -21.98
C THR A 274 8.85 16.75 -22.50
N LYS A 275 10.07 17.05 -22.06
CA LYS A 275 10.86 18.21 -22.56
C LYS A 275 11.29 18.03 -24.02
N LEU A 276 11.66 16.82 -24.42
CA LEU A 276 12.03 16.48 -25.79
C LEU A 276 10.80 16.54 -26.71
N ASP A 277 9.66 15.97 -26.30
CA ASP A 277 8.40 15.99 -27.06
C ASP A 277 7.92 17.44 -27.32
N GLY A 278 7.88 18.26 -26.27
CA GLY A 278 7.56 19.67 -26.40
C GLY A 278 8.57 20.47 -27.25
N SER A 279 9.78 19.95 -27.48
CA SER A 279 10.77 20.56 -28.38
C SER A 279 10.54 20.16 -29.84
N LEU A 280 10.16 18.91 -30.09
CA LEU A 280 9.73 18.42 -31.41
C LEU A 280 8.47 19.16 -31.89
N ASP A 281 7.47 19.32 -31.02
CA ASP A 281 6.23 20.06 -31.32
C ASP A 281 6.51 21.54 -31.66
N ARG A 282 7.48 22.18 -30.99
CA ARG A 282 7.93 23.56 -31.32
C ARG A 282 8.62 23.64 -32.68
N LEU A 283 9.54 22.73 -32.97
CA LEU A 283 10.22 22.68 -34.28
C LEU A 283 9.23 22.42 -35.42
N ASN A 284 8.30 21.48 -35.24
CA ASN A 284 7.25 21.21 -36.23
C ASN A 284 6.40 22.47 -36.49
N THR A 285 6.00 23.19 -35.44
CA THR A 285 5.26 24.46 -35.57
C THR A 285 6.05 25.53 -36.33
N GLN A 286 7.38 25.61 -36.11
CA GLN A 286 8.25 26.55 -36.83
C GLN A 286 8.41 26.16 -38.31
N MET A 287 8.56 24.87 -38.61
CA MET A 287 8.60 24.35 -39.98
C MET A 287 7.29 24.59 -40.75
N GLU A 288 6.14 24.58 -40.06
CA GLU A 288 4.82 24.94 -40.63
C GLU A 288 4.61 26.46 -40.80
N THR A 289 5.53 27.33 -40.34
CA THR A 289 5.35 28.79 -40.38
C THR A 289 5.60 29.35 -41.79
N PRO A 290 4.66 30.11 -42.39
CA PRO A 290 4.83 30.71 -43.72
C PRO A 290 5.99 31.71 -43.78
N GLY A 291 6.73 31.71 -44.90
CA GLY A 291 7.85 32.62 -45.14
C GLY A 291 9.22 32.10 -44.71
N THR A 292 9.30 30.91 -44.12
CA THR A 292 10.56 30.24 -43.78
C THR A 292 11.39 29.93 -45.04
N SER A 293 12.67 30.30 -45.05
CA SER A 293 13.57 30.00 -46.17
C SER A 293 13.99 28.51 -46.19
N ALA A 294 14.26 27.94 -47.37
CA ALA A 294 14.71 26.54 -47.50
C ALA A 294 15.92 26.22 -46.61
N LYS A 295 16.89 27.14 -46.50
CA LYS A 295 18.06 26.96 -45.61
C LYS A 295 17.66 26.88 -44.13
N ALA A 296 16.74 27.73 -43.68
CA ALA A 296 16.26 27.71 -42.31
C ALA A 296 15.42 26.46 -42.02
N TYR A 297 14.58 26.04 -42.97
CA TYR A 297 13.80 24.82 -42.87
C TYR A 297 14.69 23.58 -42.75
N ASN A 298 15.69 23.43 -43.62
CA ASN A 298 16.57 22.25 -43.60
C ASN A 298 17.38 22.16 -42.30
N LEU A 299 17.80 23.29 -41.71
CA LEU A 299 18.41 23.30 -40.37
C LEU A 299 17.43 22.85 -39.28
N MET A 300 16.16 23.28 -39.34
CA MET A 300 15.13 22.80 -38.40
C MET A 300 14.84 21.30 -38.56
N VAL A 301 14.97 20.74 -39.77
CA VAL A 301 14.86 19.29 -40.02
C VAL A 301 16.03 18.54 -39.39
N ASP A 302 17.26 19.05 -39.52
CA ASP A 302 18.45 18.44 -38.89
C ASP A 302 18.34 18.46 -37.35
N ASP A 303 17.90 19.58 -36.77
CA ASP A 303 17.61 19.71 -35.33
C ASP A 303 16.48 18.76 -34.90
N PHE A 304 15.39 18.68 -35.67
CA PHE A 304 14.25 17.80 -35.39
C PHE A 304 14.67 16.33 -35.40
N ASN A 305 15.45 15.92 -36.40
CA ASN A 305 15.95 14.54 -36.49
C ASN A 305 16.85 14.20 -35.28
N THR A 306 17.76 15.11 -34.92
CA THR A 306 18.64 14.95 -33.75
C THR A 306 17.84 14.77 -32.45
N ILE A 307 16.79 15.59 -32.23
CA ILE A 307 15.95 15.48 -31.04
C ILE A 307 15.08 14.21 -31.06
N ALA A 308 14.61 13.77 -32.23
CA ALA A 308 13.83 12.54 -32.36
C ALA A 308 14.66 11.27 -32.10
N GLU A 309 15.94 11.25 -32.50
CA GLU A 309 16.88 10.19 -32.14
C GLU A 309 17.15 10.14 -30.63
N LEU A 310 17.37 11.30 -29.99
CA LEU A 310 17.51 11.41 -28.53
C LEU A 310 16.24 10.94 -27.80
N TYR A 311 15.06 11.34 -28.28
CA TYR A 311 13.77 10.92 -27.74
C TYR A 311 13.63 9.40 -27.80
N ASN A 312 13.86 8.79 -28.97
CA ASN A 312 13.71 7.34 -29.15
C ASN A 312 14.73 6.54 -28.31
N SER A 313 15.96 7.04 -28.15
CA SER A 313 16.98 6.44 -27.29
C SER A 313 16.61 6.49 -25.80
N LEU A 314 16.13 7.64 -25.32
CA LEU A 314 15.64 7.80 -23.95
C LEU A 314 14.38 6.95 -23.70
N LEU A 315 13.47 6.88 -24.67
CA LEU A 315 12.25 6.07 -24.61
C LEU A 315 12.59 4.59 -24.45
N ALA A 316 13.54 4.06 -25.23
CA ALA A 316 13.99 2.68 -25.12
C ALA A 316 14.58 2.39 -23.73
N THR A 317 15.36 3.33 -23.19
CA THR A 317 15.93 3.26 -21.83
C THR A 317 14.83 3.29 -20.75
N THR A 318 13.80 4.13 -20.94
CA THR A 318 12.65 4.25 -20.03
C THR A 318 11.82 2.96 -20.02
N LYS A 319 11.54 2.40 -21.20
CA LYS A 319 10.83 1.11 -21.34
C LYS A 319 11.57 -0.02 -20.60
N ASP A 320 12.89 -0.12 -20.74
CA ASP A 320 13.69 -1.13 -20.00
C ASP A 320 13.67 -0.89 -18.48
N ALA A 321 13.78 0.36 -18.04
CA ALA A 321 13.69 0.71 -16.61
C ALA A 321 12.32 0.31 -16.01
N ILE A 322 11.22 0.59 -16.72
CA ILE A 322 9.87 0.23 -16.27
C ILE A 322 9.67 -1.30 -16.26
N LEU A 323 10.17 -2.03 -17.26
CA LEU A 323 10.11 -3.49 -17.27
C LEU A 323 10.84 -4.11 -16.07
N ARG A 324 12.00 -3.56 -15.67
CA ARG A 324 12.73 -3.98 -14.46
C ARG A 324 11.93 -3.68 -13.20
N TYR A 325 11.41 -2.46 -13.08
CA TYR A 325 10.61 -2.05 -11.93
C TYR A 325 9.36 -2.92 -11.77
N ASN A 326 8.63 -3.20 -12.84
CA ASN A 326 7.45 -4.07 -12.81
C ASN A 326 7.82 -5.51 -12.39
N ALA A 327 8.99 -6.02 -12.80
CA ALA A 327 9.48 -7.32 -12.34
C ALA A 327 9.85 -7.34 -10.85
N GLU A 328 10.33 -6.22 -10.29
CA GLU A 328 10.57 -6.05 -8.85
C GLU A 328 9.27 -5.89 -8.07
N ALA A 329 8.36 -5.03 -8.55
CA ALA A 329 7.01 -4.82 -8.04
C ALA A 329 6.25 -6.14 -7.91
N LYS A 330 6.26 -6.95 -8.97
CA LYS A 330 5.61 -8.26 -8.97
C LYS A 330 6.23 -9.19 -7.92
N ARG A 331 7.56 -9.25 -7.78
CA ARG A 331 8.24 -10.08 -6.77
C ARG A 331 7.90 -9.65 -5.34
N TYR A 332 7.75 -8.34 -5.11
CA TYR A 332 7.29 -7.81 -3.84
C TYR A 332 5.85 -8.26 -3.57
N ASN A 333 4.91 -7.99 -4.49
CA ASN A 333 3.50 -8.37 -4.39
C ASN A 333 3.31 -9.88 -4.17
N ASP A 334 3.98 -10.72 -4.97
CA ASP A 334 4.01 -12.18 -4.83
C ASP A 334 4.49 -12.64 -3.43
N CYS A 335 5.44 -11.89 -2.83
CA CYS A 335 6.01 -12.21 -1.53
C CYS A 335 5.13 -11.76 -0.34
N VAL A 336 4.45 -10.62 -0.46
CA VAL A 336 3.50 -10.12 0.54
C VAL A 336 2.11 -10.77 0.45
N GLY A 337 1.83 -11.50 -0.65
CA GLY A 337 0.59 -12.27 -0.84
C GLY A 337 -0.58 -11.46 -1.39
N LEU A 338 -0.30 -10.55 -2.33
CA LEU A 338 -1.27 -9.64 -2.95
C LEU A 338 -1.55 -9.94 -4.44
#